data_AF-A0A522IHQ1-F1
#
_entry.id   AF-A0A522IHQ1-F1
#
_cell.length_a   1.000
_cell.length_b   1.000
_cell.length_c   1.000
_cell.angle_alpha   90.00
_cell.angle_beta   90.00
_cell.angle_gamma   90.00
#
_symmetry.space_group_name_H-M   'P 1'
#
loop_
_entity.id
_entity.type
_entity.pdbx_description
1 polymer ?
#
loop_
_entity_poly.entity_id
_entity_poly.type
_entity_poly.pdbx_seq_one_letter_code
_entity_poly.pdbx_strand_id
1 'polypeptide(L)'
;MHTTPAAFSYDYVRVESVVSDYVPQWRRMDFDAIVAIARGGLVPAVMASTALGLPLLALAYERRSRQVSWFTAQTPPHDAHVLLVEDIAGRGTTLQDCHAFLTAQGHKIHIFTLAHDAESRLQPDFGPEIPPGWRAWFPWERESVTPAFAATNNSPDRPEYEYASWAIDLDGILLPDLPVDQYESDLAGTLAQRDKLPPNSLLPDRDLTTLTIITGRPEKDRDRTQSWLDRHGFHGPLVMRDASRYTAAQTAQHKAEAIVARGHTHFIESDAIQALEIARRVTVARIFWWNGTTALSIYANEAPRLTLV
;
A
#
# COMPACT_ATOMS: atom_id res chain seq x y z
N MET A 1 -12.77 19.50 -11.79
CA MET A 1 -12.03 18.24 -12.01
C MET A 1 -11.38 17.88 -10.68
N HIS A 2 -11.87 16.86 -9.97
CA HIS A 2 -11.14 16.35 -8.80
C HIS A 2 -9.99 15.49 -9.33
N THR A 3 -8.77 16.02 -9.24
CA THR A 3 -7.56 15.24 -9.48
C THR A 3 -7.43 14.21 -8.36
N THR A 4 -7.32 12.93 -8.71
CA THR A 4 -6.97 11.88 -7.75
C THR A 4 -5.64 12.25 -7.08
N PRO A 5 -5.57 12.34 -5.74
CA PRO A 5 -4.34 12.71 -5.04
C PRO A 5 -3.22 11.71 -5.34
N ALA A 6 -1.99 12.20 -5.38
CA ALA A 6 -0.83 11.35 -5.55
C ALA A 6 -0.58 10.50 -4.29
N ALA A 7 0.04 9.34 -4.49
CA ALA A 7 0.23 8.31 -3.49
C ALA A 7 1.47 8.57 -2.63
N PHE A 8 1.32 8.94 -1.35
CA PHE A 8 2.44 8.98 -0.40
C PHE A 8 2.49 7.68 0.40
N SER A 9 2.92 6.62 -0.27
CA SER A 9 2.81 5.26 0.24
C SER A 9 3.89 4.93 1.29
N TYR A 10 3.48 4.16 2.30
CA TYR A 10 4.34 3.53 3.29
C TYR A 10 4.38 2.02 3.09
N ASP A 11 5.56 1.45 3.25
CA ASP A 11 5.75 0.05 3.63
C ASP A 11 6.18 -0.01 5.11
N TYR A 12 6.29 -1.22 5.68
CA TYR A 12 6.69 -1.38 7.07
C TYR A 12 8.14 -0.93 7.35
N VAL A 13 9.04 -1.02 6.38
CA VAL A 13 10.44 -0.59 6.53
C VAL A 13 10.51 0.93 6.65
N ARG A 14 9.73 1.65 5.85
CA ARG A 14 9.59 3.10 5.94
C ARG A 14 8.97 3.52 7.27
N VAL A 15 7.94 2.83 7.74
CA VAL A 15 7.33 3.11 9.05
C VAL A 15 8.38 2.98 10.16
N GLU A 16 9.14 1.87 10.16
CA GLU A 16 10.21 1.63 11.13
C GLU A 16 11.33 2.69 11.01
N SER A 17 11.74 3.05 9.79
CA SER A 17 12.77 4.07 9.56
C SER A 17 12.35 5.42 10.12
N VAL A 18 11.12 5.86 9.84
CA VAL A 18 10.60 7.16 10.31
C VAL A 18 10.55 7.19 11.83
N VAL A 19 10.10 6.12 12.49
CA VAL A 19 10.13 6.02 13.96
C VAL A 19 11.58 6.08 14.46
N SER A 20 12.47 5.29 13.86
CA SER A 20 13.87 5.16 14.28
C SER A 20 14.66 6.47 14.18
N ASP A 21 14.35 7.32 13.19
CA ASP A 21 15.00 8.62 13.01
C ASP A 21 14.81 9.55 14.22
N TYR A 22 13.68 9.46 14.92
CA TYR A 22 13.39 10.29 16.09
C TYR A 22 13.80 9.67 17.43
N VAL A 23 14.02 8.35 17.51
CA VAL A 23 14.38 7.64 18.75
C VAL A 23 15.57 8.29 19.49
N PRO A 24 16.68 8.70 18.85
CA PRO A 24 17.80 9.36 19.55
C PRO A 24 17.43 10.67 20.23
N GLN A 25 16.44 11.40 19.70
CA GLN A 25 15.92 12.61 20.33
C GLN A 25 14.98 12.25 21.49
N TRP A 26 14.04 11.34 21.27
CA TRP A 26 13.06 10.95 22.30
C TRP A 26 13.70 10.35 23.55
N ARG A 27 14.82 9.62 23.42
CA ARG A 27 15.60 9.12 24.56
C ARG A 27 16.13 10.21 25.49
N ARG A 28 16.19 11.47 25.04
CA ARG A 28 16.65 12.63 25.82
C ARG A 28 15.49 13.49 26.36
N MET A 29 14.25 13.06 26.14
CA MET A 29 13.06 13.82 26.48
C MET A 29 12.32 13.29 27.71
N ASP A 30 12.80 12.20 28.31
CA ASP A 30 12.29 11.62 29.56
C ASP A 30 10.76 11.38 29.54
N PHE A 31 10.26 10.76 28.46
CA PHE A 31 8.86 10.34 28.38
C PHE A 31 8.57 9.21 29.38
N ASP A 32 7.40 9.28 30.04
CA ASP A 32 6.91 8.27 30.97
C ASP A 32 6.12 7.16 30.27
N ALA A 33 5.48 7.47 29.14
CA ALA A 33 4.64 6.52 28.39
C ALA A 33 4.46 6.92 26.93
N ILE A 34 4.11 5.93 26.10
CA ILE A 34 3.61 6.12 24.75
C ILE A 34 2.09 5.96 24.77
N VAL A 35 1.37 6.92 24.22
CA VAL A 35 -0.09 6.86 24.09
C VAL A 35 -0.45 6.84 22.61
N ALA A 36 -0.94 5.70 22.12
CA ALA A 36 -1.41 5.56 20.75
C ALA A 36 -2.86 6.05 20.61
N ILE A 37 -3.21 6.64 19.47
CA ILE A 37 -4.61 6.78 19.05
C ILE A 37 -4.97 5.55 18.22
N ALA A 38 -5.94 4.76 18.70
CA ALA A 38 -6.37 3.55 18.01
C ALA A 38 -7.27 3.89 16.81
N ARG A 39 -7.15 3.18 15.68
CA ARG A 39 -6.31 2.00 15.46
C ARG A 39 -4.98 2.29 14.75
N GLY A 40 -4.94 3.32 13.89
CA GLY A 40 -3.81 3.62 13.01
C GLY A 40 -2.50 3.86 13.76
N GLY A 41 -2.53 4.72 14.76
CA GLY A 41 -1.39 5.03 15.63
C GLY A 41 -0.80 3.85 16.41
N LEU A 42 -1.48 2.71 16.53
CA LEU A 42 -0.97 1.55 17.29
C LEU A 42 0.32 1.00 16.69
N VAL A 43 0.43 0.94 15.36
CA VAL A 43 1.62 0.37 14.69
C VAL A 43 2.88 1.19 14.98
N PRO A 44 2.93 2.51 14.70
CA PRO A 44 4.08 3.33 15.06
C PRO A 44 4.31 3.40 16.59
N ALA A 45 3.25 3.36 17.40
CA ALA A 45 3.38 3.43 18.85
C ALA A 45 4.04 2.19 19.46
N VAL A 46 3.74 0.97 18.95
CA VAL A 46 4.42 -0.26 19.38
C VAL A 46 5.93 -0.19 19.08
N MET A 47 6.29 0.31 17.89
CA MET A 47 7.70 0.48 17.52
C MET A 47 8.41 1.48 18.44
N ALA A 48 7.79 2.64 18.69
CA ALA A 48 8.33 3.67 19.59
C ALA A 48 8.45 3.17 21.04
N SER A 49 7.40 2.53 21.57
CA SER A 49 7.38 1.94 22.92
C SER A 49 8.50 0.92 23.10
N THR A 50 8.69 0.02 22.12
CA THR A 50 9.75 -0.99 22.16
C THR A 50 11.14 -0.34 22.10
N ALA A 51 11.35 0.63 21.22
CA ALA A 51 12.65 1.29 21.05
C ALA A 51 13.09 2.14 22.26
N LEU A 52 12.11 2.64 23.03
CA LEU A 52 12.32 3.47 24.21
C LEU A 52 12.21 2.68 25.53
N GLY A 53 11.67 1.46 25.51
CA GLY A 53 11.44 0.66 26.72
C GLY A 53 10.33 1.22 27.61
N LEU A 54 9.33 1.88 27.03
CA LEU A 54 8.26 2.59 27.75
C LEU A 54 6.91 1.85 27.66
N PRO A 55 6.02 2.00 28.65
CA PRO A 55 4.68 1.41 28.57
C PRO A 55 3.90 1.94 27.38
N LEU A 56 3.22 1.04 26.67
CA LEU A 56 2.29 1.36 25.60
C LEU A 56 0.86 1.42 26.14
N LEU A 57 0.24 2.57 25.99
CA LEU A 57 -1.15 2.85 26.32
C LEU A 57 -1.88 3.28 25.04
N ALA A 58 -3.22 3.24 25.06
CA ALA A 58 -3.97 3.65 23.88
C ALA A 58 -5.31 4.31 24.21
N LEU A 59 -5.70 5.24 23.34
CA LEU A 59 -6.99 5.90 23.32
C LEU A 59 -7.87 5.30 22.21
N ALA A 60 -9.17 5.19 22.47
CA ALA A 60 -10.19 4.93 21.47
C ALA A 60 -10.90 6.25 21.12
N TYR A 61 -11.23 6.42 19.84
CA TYR A 61 -11.97 7.59 19.36
C TYR A 61 -13.21 7.18 18.57
N GLU A 62 -14.38 7.59 19.06
CA GLU A 62 -15.65 7.39 18.34
C GLU A 62 -15.95 8.63 17.46
N ARG A 63 -15.75 8.50 16.14
CA ARG A 63 -15.84 9.63 15.20
C ARG A 63 -17.21 10.33 15.18
N ARG A 64 -18.32 9.61 15.40
CA ARG A 64 -19.68 10.17 15.33
C ARG A 64 -20.00 11.07 16.52
N SER A 65 -19.67 10.61 17.73
CA SER A 65 -19.91 11.34 18.98
C SER A 65 -18.75 12.27 19.36
N ARG A 66 -17.58 12.12 18.72
CA ARG A 66 -16.30 12.74 19.09
C ARG A 66 -15.85 12.39 20.51
N GLN A 67 -16.25 11.22 21.00
CA GLN A 67 -15.87 10.76 22.33
C GLN A 67 -14.46 10.13 22.30
N VAL A 68 -13.62 10.59 23.22
CA VAL A 68 -12.32 9.98 23.53
C VAL A 68 -12.47 9.14 24.79
N SER A 69 -11.91 7.94 24.80
CA SER A 69 -11.85 7.07 25.97
C SER A 69 -10.55 6.27 25.98
N TRP A 70 -10.21 5.66 27.11
CA TRP A 70 -9.07 4.74 27.17
C TRP A 70 -9.42 3.41 26.49
N PHE A 71 -8.56 2.98 25.57
CA PHE A 71 -8.62 1.65 24.94
C PHE A 71 -7.91 0.60 25.79
N THR A 72 -6.83 0.99 26.49
CA THR A 72 -6.15 0.14 27.47
C THR A 72 -6.78 0.29 28.85
N ALA A 73 -6.73 -0.78 29.66
CA ALA A 73 -7.21 -0.73 31.05
C ALA A 73 -6.32 0.13 31.96
N GLN A 74 -5.03 0.21 31.64
CA GLN A 74 -4.08 1.08 32.32
C GLN A 74 -4.10 2.49 31.71
N THR A 75 -3.80 3.48 32.55
CA THR A 75 -3.65 4.89 32.18
C THR A 75 -2.27 5.38 32.66
N PRO A 76 -1.75 6.50 32.11
CA PRO A 76 -0.51 7.08 32.58
C PRO A 76 -0.64 7.53 34.05
N PRO A 77 0.48 7.64 34.78
CA PRO A 77 0.51 8.36 36.05
C PRO A 77 0.02 9.80 35.91
N HIS A 78 -0.43 10.40 37.02
CA HIS A 78 -0.80 11.82 37.05
C HIS A 78 0.38 12.70 36.60
N ASP A 79 0.08 13.76 35.84
CA ASP A 79 1.07 14.69 35.26
C ASP A 79 2.17 14.04 34.40
N ALA A 80 1.96 12.82 33.90
CA ALA A 80 2.94 12.13 33.04
C ALA A 80 3.33 12.95 31.80
N HIS A 81 4.59 12.85 31.39
CA HIS A 81 5.10 13.32 30.12
C HIS A 81 4.95 12.22 29.06
N VAL A 82 4.00 12.38 28.15
CA VAL A 82 3.62 11.36 27.18
C VAL A 82 4.01 11.73 25.76
N LEU A 83 4.36 10.72 24.96
CA LEU A 83 4.41 10.82 23.49
C LEU A 83 3.09 10.29 22.93
N LEU A 84 2.24 11.20 22.44
CA LEU A 84 0.99 10.88 21.74
C LEU A 84 1.31 10.51 20.29
N VAL A 85 0.87 9.34 19.85
CA VAL A 85 1.21 8.77 18.54
C VAL A 85 -0.04 8.51 17.71
N GLU A 86 -0.04 9.02 16.48
CA GLU A 86 -1.04 8.74 15.44
C GLU A 86 -0.34 8.38 14.13
N ASP A 87 -1.01 7.74 13.18
CA ASP A 87 -0.42 7.49 11.87
C ASP A 87 -0.41 8.75 10.99
N ILE A 88 -1.52 9.48 10.89
CA ILE A 88 -1.61 10.74 10.13
C ILE A 88 -2.30 11.88 10.89
N ALA A 89 -1.67 13.06 10.86
CA ALA A 89 -2.33 14.31 11.20
C ALA A 89 -2.84 15.03 9.93
N GLY A 90 -4.12 15.37 9.92
CA GLY A 90 -4.73 16.16 8.84
C GLY A 90 -5.88 17.01 9.35
N ARG A 91 -6.82 17.37 8.47
CA ARG A 91 -7.97 18.25 8.80
C ARG A 91 -8.96 17.73 9.87
N GLY A 92 -8.84 16.46 10.25
CA GLY A 92 -9.74 15.79 11.19
C GLY A 92 -9.65 16.35 12.61
N THR A 93 -10.60 15.97 13.46
CA THR A 93 -10.67 16.38 14.88
C THR A 93 -10.06 15.37 15.84
N THR A 94 -9.78 14.14 15.40
CA THR A 94 -9.28 13.03 16.24
C THR A 94 -8.09 13.45 17.10
N LEU A 95 -7.02 13.94 16.48
CA LEU A 95 -5.79 14.31 17.17
C LEU A 95 -6.01 15.46 18.16
N GLN A 96 -6.80 16.48 17.76
CA GLN A 96 -7.14 17.62 18.62
C GLN A 96 -7.95 17.18 19.84
N ASP A 97 -8.95 16.33 19.65
CA ASP A 97 -9.82 15.85 20.73
C ASP A 97 -9.03 14.96 21.71
N CYS A 98 -8.16 14.08 21.19
CA CYS A 98 -7.29 13.23 22.01
C CYS A 98 -6.24 14.04 22.78
N HIS A 99 -5.63 15.04 22.15
CA HIS A 99 -4.73 15.97 22.83
C HIS A 99 -5.44 16.69 23.97
N ALA A 100 -6.62 17.27 23.70
CA ALA A 100 -7.42 17.96 24.72
C ALA A 100 -7.83 17.04 25.89
N PHE A 101 -8.20 15.80 25.60
CA PHE A 101 -8.53 14.79 26.61
C PHE A 101 -7.36 14.50 27.57
N LEU A 102 -6.14 14.38 27.03
CA LEU A 102 -4.93 14.17 27.83
C LEU A 102 -4.50 15.45 28.58
N THR A 103 -4.61 16.62 27.95
CA THR A 103 -4.31 17.91 28.60
C THR A 103 -5.22 18.15 29.79
N ALA A 104 -6.51 17.82 29.67
CA ALA A 104 -7.47 17.95 30.77
C ALA A 104 -7.15 17.04 31.98
N GLN A 105 -6.31 16.02 31.80
CA GLN A 105 -5.80 15.13 32.85
C GLN A 105 -4.44 15.57 33.42
N GLY A 106 -3.93 16.75 33.01
CA GLY A 106 -2.68 17.33 33.52
C GLY A 106 -1.42 16.86 32.81
N HIS A 107 -1.52 16.00 31.79
CA HIS A 107 -0.34 15.44 31.12
C HIS A 107 0.41 16.48 30.28
N LYS A 108 1.74 16.37 30.27
CA LYS A 108 2.61 17.05 29.31
C LYS A 108 2.72 16.20 28.05
N ILE A 109 2.41 16.75 26.89
CA ILE A 109 2.26 15.96 25.66
C ILE A 109 3.24 16.45 24.61
N HIS A 110 3.89 15.52 23.91
CA HIS A 110 4.43 15.77 22.57
C HIS A 110 3.76 14.80 21.59
N ILE A 111 3.72 15.18 20.33
CA ILE A 111 2.96 14.48 19.31
C ILE A 111 3.88 14.00 18.20
N PHE A 112 3.76 12.71 17.89
CA PHE A 112 4.40 12.12 16.73
C PHE A 112 3.34 11.59 15.76
N THR A 113 3.55 11.87 14.47
CA THR A 113 2.79 11.22 13.39
C THR A 113 3.72 10.68 12.32
N LEU A 114 3.31 9.59 11.65
CA LEU A 114 4.08 9.07 10.52
C LEU A 114 4.03 10.01 9.32
N ALA A 115 2.95 10.77 9.18
CA ALA A 115 2.75 11.77 8.14
C ALA A 115 1.85 12.90 8.66
N HIS A 116 2.06 14.13 8.19
CA HIS A 116 1.07 15.18 8.36
C HIS A 116 0.91 16.04 7.11
N ASP A 117 -0.31 16.54 6.87
CA ASP A 117 -0.57 17.51 5.82
C ASP A 117 -0.48 18.96 6.32
N ALA A 118 -0.32 19.91 5.40
CA ALA A 118 -0.28 21.35 5.69
C ALA A 118 -1.62 21.90 6.21
N GLU A 119 -2.71 21.14 6.05
CA GLU A 119 -4.05 21.51 6.52
C GLU A 119 -4.33 20.94 7.92
N SER A 120 -3.34 20.33 8.57
CA SER A 120 -3.47 19.77 9.91
C SER A 120 -3.88 20.86 10.90
N ARG A 121 -4.94 20.60 11.67
CA ARG A 121 -5.44 21.52 12.71
C ARG A 121 -4.49 21.65 13.88
N LEU A 122 -3.64 20.65 14.06
CA LEU A 122 -2.68 20.56 15.13
C LEU A 122 -1.36 20.06 14.55
N GLN A 123 -0.34 20.90 14.62
CA GLN A 123 0.97 20.58 14.10
C GLN A 123 1.65 19.57 15.03
N PRO A 124 2.04 18.39 14.55
CA PRO A 124 2.78 17.44 15.38
C PRO A 124 4.19 17.98 15.66
N ASP A 125 4.74 17.65 16.83
CA ASP A 125 6.13 17.98 17.19
C ASP A 125 7.12 17.15 16.36
N PHE A 126 6.72 15.95 15.96
CA PHE A 126 7.52 15.00 15.20
C PHE A 126 6.73 14.38 14.05
N GLY A 127 7.36 14.23 12.91
CA GLY A 127 6.79 13.60 11.72
C GLY A 127 7.13 14.36 10.45
N PRO A 128 7.17 13.68 9.30
CA PRO A 128 7.36 14.32 8.01
C PRO A 128 6.07 14.98 7.50
N GLU A 129 6.20 16.17 6.95
CA GLU A 129 5.14 16.82 6.17
C GLU A 129 5.04 16.15 4.79
N ILE A 130 3.83 15.80 4.38
CA ILE A 130 3.57 15.25 3.04
C ILE A 130 3.39 16.38 2.02
N PRO A 131 3.84 16.22 0.77
CA PRO A 131 3.69 17.27 -0.23
C PRO A 131 2.22 17.61 -0.53
N PRO A 132 1.89 18.87 -0.87
CA PRO A 132 0.53 19.25 -1.23
C PRO A 132 -0.04 18.40 -2.37
N GLY A 133 -1.29 17.96 -2.22
CA GLY A 133 -1.98 17.11 -3.20
C GLY A 133 -1.66 15.62 -3.09
N TRP A 134 -0.88 15.20 -2.09
CA TRP A 134 -0.62 13.80 -1.79
C TRP A 134 -1.49 13.30 -0.64
N ARG A 135 -1.75 11.99 -0.62
CA ARG A 135 -2.41 11.29 0.49
C ARG A 135 -1.48 10.21 1.02
N ALA A 136 -1.29 10.15 2.34
CA ALA A 136 -0.56 9.05 2.95
C ALA A 136 -1.39 7.76 2.88
N TRP A 137 -0.73 6.66 2.50
CA TRP A 137 -1.33 5.33 2.50
C TRP A 137 -0.46 4.38 3.28
N PHE A 138 -1.07 3.73 4.27
CA PHE A 138 -0.38 2.83 5.17
C PHE A 138 -0.71 1.36 4.85
N PRO A 139 0.20 0.41 5.16
CA PRO A 139 -0.01 -1.01 4.88
C PRO A 139 -1.27 -1.61 5.51
N TRP A 140 -1.75 -1.05 6.62
CA TRP A 140 -2.94 -1.50 7.37
C TRP A 140 -4.27 -0.95 6.83
N GLU A 141 -4.25 0.01 5.90
CA GLU A 141 -5.46 0.60 5.29
C GLU A 141 -5.40 0.54 3.76
N ARG A 142 -4.71 -0.45 3.20
CA ARG A 142 -4.39 -0.49 1.76
C ARG A 142 -5.62 -0.51 0.87
N GLU A 143 -6.74 -1.05 1.33
CA GLU A 143 -7.99 -1.07 0.57
C GLU A 143 -8.60 0.34 0.38
N SER A 144 -8.13 1.33 1.16
CA SER A 144 -8.55 2.72 1.05
C SER A 144 -8.10 3.43 -0.24
N VAL A 145 -7.16 2.84 -0.98
CA VAL A 145 -6.68 3.37 -2.26
C VAL A 145 -7.66 3.15 -3.40
N THR A 146 -8.64 2.25 -3.23
CA THR A 146 -9.52 1.85 -4.32
C THR A 146 -10.56 2.92 -4.63
N PRO A 147 -10.97 3.07 -5.91
CA PRO A 147 -12.08 3.97 -6.26
C PRO A 147 -13.38 3.64 -5.53
N ALA A 148 -13.63 2.34 -5.30
CA ALA A 148 -14.81 1.88 -4.57
C ALA A 148 -14.80 2.33 -3.11
N PHE A 149 -13.67 2.28 -2.42
CA PHE A 149 -13.55 2.82 -1.06
C PHE A 149 -13.66 4.35 -1.06
N ALA A 150 -13.00 5.02 -2.01
CA ALA A 150 -13.04 6.48 -2.11
C ALA A 150 -14.48 7.01 -2.27
N ALA A 151 -15.34 6.30 -3.00
CA ALA A 151 -16.76 6.63 -3.16
C ALA A 151 -17.56 6.65 -1.85
N THR A 152 -17.05 6.01 -0.79
CA THR A 152 -17.69 6.00 0.55
C THR A 152 -17.44 7.27 1.35
N ASN A 153 -16.53 8.15 0.90
CA ASN A 153 -16.06 9.31 1.67
C ASN A 153 -15.55 8.93 3.09
N ASN A 154 -14.74 7.87 3.17
CA ASN A 154 -14.22 7.30 4.42
C ASN A 154 -15.34 6.85 5.40
N SER A 155 -16.50 6.48 4.88
CA SER A 155 -17.63 5.93 5.63
C SER A 155 -18.09 4.61 4.99
N PRO A 156 -17.25 3.56 5.01
CA PRO A 156 -17.58 2.29 4.38
C PRO A 156 -18.80 1.65 5.06
N ASP A 157 -19.67 1.05 4.25
CA ASP A 157 -20.91 0.36 4.64
C ASP A 157 -20.73 -1.17 4.76
N ARG A 158 -19.56 -1.66 4.36
CA ARG A 158 -19.13 -3.06 4.42
C ARG A 158 -17.69 -3.15 4.95
N PRO A 159 -17.22 -4.34 5.36
CA PRO A 159 -15.86 -4.52 5.81
C PRO A 159 -14.81 -4.06 4.78
N GLU A 160 -13.73 -3.43 5.25
CA GLU A 160 -12.72 -2.82 4.37
C GLU A 160 -12.09 -3.81 3.38
N TYR A 161 -11.93 -5.08 3.78
CA TYR A 161 -11.38 -6.13 2.91
C TYR A 161 -12.21 -6.38 1.65
N GLU A 162 -13.51 -6.02 1.64
CA GLU A 162 -14.38 -6.17 0.46
C GLU A 162 -14.13 -5.11 -0.61
N TYR A 163 -13.33 -4.08 -0.29
CA TYR A 163 -12.86 -3.10 -1.27
C TYR A 163 -11.53 -3.52 -1.91
N ALA A 164 -11.00 -4.71 -1.60
CA ALA A 164 -9.82 -5.23 -2.27
C ALA A 164 -10.03 -5.30 -3.79
N SER A 165 -9.10 -4.71 -4.52
CA SER A 165 -9.07 -4.71 -5.98
C SER A 165 -7.85 -5.46 -6.46
N TRP A 166 -8.04 -6.44 -7.33
CA TRP A 166 -6.96 -7.30 -7.80
C TRP A 166 -6.76 -7.18 -9.31
N ALA A 167 -5.51 -7.35 -9.74
CA ALA A 167 -5.13 -7.51 -11.14
C ALA A 167 -4.12 -8.65 -11.28
N ILE A 168 -3.91 -9.13 -12.51
CA ILE A 168 -2.97 -10.20 -12.83
C ILE A 168 -2.21 -9.89 -14.13
N ASP A 169 -1.03 -10.46 -14.28
CA ASP A 169 -0.42 -10.60 -15.60
C ASP A 169 -1.19 -11.64 -16.45
N LEU A 170 -0.98 -11.59 -17.76
CA LEU A 170 -1.52 -12.55 -18.72
C LEU A 170 -0.58 -13.74 -18.92
N ASP A 171 0.63 -13.43 -19.38
CA ASP A 171 1.65 -14.40 -19.78
C ASP A 171 2.25 -15.06 -18.53
N GLY A 172 2.42 -16.37 -18.54
CA GLY A 172 2.82 -17.18 -17.39
C GLY A 172 1.76 -17.39 -16.30
N ILE A 173 0.68 -16.58 -16.27
CA ILE A 173 -0.47 -16.76 -15.36
C ILE A 173 -1.60 -17.52 -16.07
N LEU A 174 -2.31 -16.85 -16.97
CA LEU A 174 -3.41 -17.44 -17.72
C LEU A 174 -2.89 -18.20 -18.92
N LEU A 175 -1.91 -17.64 -19.63
CA LEU A 175 -1.39 -18.20 -20.86
C LEU A 175 0.05 -18.71 -20.67
N PRO A 176 0.39 -19.93 -21.12
CA PRO A 176 1.76 -20.42 -21.05
C PRO A 176 2.73 -19.55 -21.87
N ASP A 177 3.93 -19.33 -21.32
CA ASP A 177 5.02 -18.71 -22.07
C ASP A 177 5.58 -19.67 -23.13
N LEU A 178 5.97 -19.09 -24.26
CA LEU A 178 6.78 -19.77 -25.27
C LEU A 178 8.25 -19.34 -25.12
N PRO A 179 9.22 -20.22 -25.44
CA PRO A 179 10.64 -19.88 -25.40
C PRO A 179 10.99 -18.62 -26.20
N VAL A 180 11.84 -17.76 -25.64
CA VAL A 180 12.18 -16.44 -26.21
C VAL A 180 12.85 -16.56 -27.58
N ASP A 181 13.69 -17.59 -27.77
CA ASP A 181 14.38 -17.89 -29.02
C ASP A 181 13.43 -18.19 -30.19
N GLN A 182 12.21 -18.67 -29.91
CA GLN A 182 11.18 -18.87 -30.94
C GLN A 182 10.68 -17.52 -31.48
N TYR A 183 10.52 -16.51 -30.63
CA TYR A 183 10.12 -15.17 -31.06
C TYR A 183 11.19 -14.47 -31.90
N GLU A 184 12.48 -14.72 -31.61
CA GLU A 184 13.60 -14.15 -32.36
C GLU A 184 13.75 -14.78 -33.75
N SER A 185 13.48 -16.08 -33.87
CA SER A 185 13.63 -16.86 -35.11
C SER A 185 12.40 -16.79 -36.03
N ASP A 186 11.20 -16.88 -35.48
CA ASP A 186 9.94 -16.78 -36.22
C ASP A 186 8.86 -16.11 -35.37
N LEU A 187 8.85 -14.78 -35.38
CA LEU A 187 7.86 -14.00 -34.65
C LEU A 187 6.43 -14.37 -35.07
N ALA A 188 6.15 -14.48 -36.37
CA ALA A 188 4.79 -14.70 -36.88
C ALA A 188 4.27 -16.11 -36.53
N GLY A 189 5.08 -17.14 -36.72
CA GLY A 189 4.73 -18.52 -36.39
C GLY A 189 4.58 -18.74 -34.89
N THR A 190 5.51 -18.21 -34.08
CA THR A 190 5.45 -18.30 -32.61
C THR A 190 4.19 -17.65 -32.06
N LEU A 191 3.84 -16.49 -32.63
CA LEU A 191 2.59 -15.82 -32.34
C LEU A 191 1.38 -16.69 -32.73
N ALA A 192 1.32 -17.24 -33.94
CA ALA A 192 0.21 -18.09 -34.36
C ALA A 192 0.08 -19.38 -33.52
N GLN A 193 1.19 -19.93 -33.02
CA GLN A 193 1.20 -21.04 -32.07
C GLN A 193 0.60 -20.64 -30.74
N ARG A 194 1.03 -19.50 -30.19
CA ARG A 194 0.54 -18.97 -28.91
C ARG A 194 -0.98 -18.82 -28.88
N ASP A 195 -1.59 -18.39 -29.99
CA ASP A 195 -3.05 -18.17 -30.06
C ASP A 195 -3.90 -19.43 -29.99
N LYS A 196 -3.27 -20.58 -30.16
CA LYS A 196 -3.90 -21.90 -30.11
C LYS A 196 -3.68 -22.58 -28.78
N LEU A 197 -2.82 -22.05 -27.92
CA LEU A 197 -2.57 -22.61 -26.60
C LEU A 197 -3.83 -22.44 -25.72
N PRO A 198 -4.23 -23.48 -24.97
CA PRO A 198 -5.22 -23.34 -23.93
C PRO A 198 -4.63 -22.54 -22.75
N PRO A 199 -5.48 -22.07 -21.83
CA PRO A 199 -5.00 -21.53 -20.55
C PRO A 199 -4.15 -22.55 -19.79
N ASN A 200 -3.29 -22.06 -18.90
CA ASN A 200 -2.53 -22.90 -17.96
C ASN A 200 -3.48 -23.82 -17.19
N SER A 201 -3.07 -25.08 -17.02
CA SER A 201 -3.88 -26.08 -16.30
C SER A 201 -3.97 -25.83 -14.80
N LEU A 202 -2.99 -25.11 -14.25
CA LEU A 202 -2.97 -24.67 -12.86
C LEU A 202 -2.99 -23.14 -12.83
N LEU A 203 -4.02 -22.60 -12.20
CA LEU A 203 -4.25 -21.16 -12.04
C LEU A 203 -4.19 -20.82 -10.55
N PRO A 204 -3.89 -19.55 -10.20
CA PRO A 204 -4.09 -19.05 -8.86
C PRO A 204 -5.48 -19.39 -8.33
N ASP A 205 -5.58 -19.78 -7.05
CA ASP A 205 -6.83 -20.17 -6.37
C ASP A 205 -7.75 -18.96 -6.13
N ARG A 206 -8.32 -18.45 -7.21
CA ARG A 206 -9.27 -17.32 -7.21
C ARG A 206 -10.04 -17.28 -8.53
N ASP A 207 -11.21 -16.65 -8.50
CA ASP A 207 -11.91 -16.31 -9.73
C ASP A 207 -11.13 -15.24 -10.52
N LEU A 208 -10.61 -15.63 -11.69
CA LEU A 208 -9.83 -14.78 -12.58
C LEU A 208 -10.67 -14.19 -13.72
N THR A 209 -11.92 -14.64 -13.89
CA THR A 209 -12.74 -14.36 -15.08
C THR A 209 -13.03 -12.86 -15.28
N THR A 210 -13.10 -12.09 -14.20
CA THR A 210 -13.47 -10.66 -14.23
C THR A 210 -12.34 -9.72 -13.82
N LEU A 211 -11.16 -10.26 -13.52
CA LEU A 211 -10.04 -9.45 -13.02
C LEU A 211 -9.41 -8.60 -14.11
N THR A 212 -8.95 -7.42 -13.74
CA THR A 212 -8.10 -6.63 -14.64
C THR A 212 -6.84 -7.41 -14.98
N ILE A 213 -6.55 -7.49 -16.28
CA ILE A 213 -5.33 -8.07 -16.83
C ILE A 213 -4.41 -6.93 -17.22
N ILE A 214 -3.17 -6.94 -16.75
CA ILE A 214 -2.14 -5.95 -17.06
C ILE A 214 -0.93 -6.68 -17.64
N THR A 215 -0.72 -6.56 -18.95
CA THR A 215 0.28 -7.35 -19.69
C THR A 215 1.36 -6.49 -20.33
N GLY A 216 2.56 -7.06 -20.50
CA GLY A 216 3.66 -6.45 -21.26
C GLY A 216 3.50 -6.48 -22.78
N ARG A 217 2.45 -7.13 -23.28
CA ARG A 217 2.13 -7.15 -24.71
C ARG A 217 1.85 -5.74 -25.24
N PRO A 218 2.33 -5.39 -26.44
CA PRO A 218 2.10 -4.07 -27.02
C PRO A 218 0.65 -3.91 -27.50
N GLU A 219 0.13 -2.69 -27.46
CA GLU A 219 -1.23 -2.32 -27.93
C GLU A 219 -1.56 -2.81 -29.36
N LYS A 220 -0.57 -2.93 -30.24
CA LYS A 220 -0.77 -3.47 -31.60
C LYS A 220 -1.32 -4.91 -31.62
N ASP A 221 -1.18 -5.66 -30.53
CA ASP A 221 -1.64 -7.04 -30.38
C ASP A 221 -3.01 -7.14 -29.69
N ARG A 222 -3.72 -6.01 -29.50
CA ARG A 222 -4.96 -5.93 -28.70
C ARG A 222 -6.07 -6.85 -29.18
N ASP A 223 -6.49 -6.71 -30.44
CA ASP A 223 -7.64 -7.46 -30.97
C ASP A 223 -7.44 -8.96 -30.83
N ARG A 224 -6.21 -9.40 -31.09
CA ARG A 224 -5.79 -10.78 -30.98
C ARG A 224 -5.76 -11.26 -29.53
N THR A 225 -5.22 -10.46 -28.62
CA THR A 225 -5.16 -10.79 -27.19
C THR A 225 -6.57 -10.86 -26.59
N GLN A 226 -7.43 -9.90 -26.92
CA GLN A 226 -8.83 -9.89 -26.50
C GLN A 226 -9.60 -11.10 -27.04
N SER A 227 -9.40 -11.45 -28.32
CA SER A 227 -10.02 -12.63 -28.92
C SER A 227 -9.65 -13.93 -28.22
N TRP A 228 -8.41 -14.05 -27.73
CA TRP A 228 -7.99 -15.21 -26.94
C TRP A 228 -8.67 -15.21 -25.57
N LEU A 229 -8.70 -14.07 -24.87
CA LEU A 229 -9.35 -13.93 -23.56
C LEU A 229 -10.84 -14.26 -23.62
N ASP A 230 -11.56 -13.69 -24.58
CA ASP A 230 -13.00 -13.90 -24.75
C ASP A 230 -13.34 -15.37 -25.04
N ARG A 231 -12.53 -16.03 -25.89
CA ARG A 231 -12.68 -17.46 -26.21
C ARG A 231 -12.55 -18.35 -24.97
N HIS A 232 -11.75 -17.92 -23.99
CA HIS A 232 -11.46 -18.69 -22.79
C HIS A 232 -12.20 -18.19 -21.53
N GLY A 233 -13.15 -17.27 -21.68
CA GLY A 233 -14.03 -16.83 -20.59
C GLY A 233 -13.43 -15.78 -19.65
N PHE A 234 -12.38 -15.08 -20.08
CA PHE A 234 -11.77 -13.98 -19.33
C PHE A 234 -12.25 -12.65 -19.91
N HIS A 235 -13.02 -11.91 -19.12
CA HIS A 235 -13.76 -10.71 -19.54
C HIS A 235 -13.40 -9.46 -18.75
N GLY A 236 -12.40 -9.55 -17.87
CA GLY A 236 -11.92 -8.40 -17.12
C GLY A 236 -11.23 -7.35 -18.02
N PRO A 237 -11.04 -6.12 -17.51
CA PRO A 237 -10.40 -5.06 -18.28
C PRO A 237 -8.98 -5.44 -18.74
N LEU A 238 -8.66 -5.19 -20.01
CA LEU A 238 -7.33 -5.47 -20.58
C LEU A 238 -6.49 -4.19 -20.73
N VAL A 239 -5.41 -4.10 -19.94
CA VAL A 239 -4.40 -3.05 -20.01
C VAL A 239 -3.15 -3.60 -20.69
N MET A 240 -2.76 -2.96 -21.80
CA MET A 240 -1.60 -3.36 -22.60
C MET A 240 -0.58 -2.23 -22.66
N ARG A 241 0.65 -2.60 -23.00
CA ARG A 241 1.77 -1.66 -23.07
C ARG A 241 1.66 -0.78 -24.30
N ASP A 242 1.56 0.53 -24.06
CA ASP A 242 1.71 1.53 -25.12
C ASP A 242 3.19 1.64 -25.54
N ALA A 243 3.49 1.16 -26.74
CA ALA A 243 4.84 1.14 -27.29
C ALA A 243 5.42 2.54 -27.60
N SER A 244 4.59 3.58 -27.64
CA SER A 244 5.05 4.97 -27.76
C SER A 244 5.61 5.52 -26.44
N ARG A 245 5.23 4.91 -25.31
CA ARG A 245 5.60 5.35 -23.96
C ARG A 245 6.61 4.42 -23.28
N TYR A 246 6.50 3.11 -23.50
CA TYR A 246 7.33 2.11 -22.84
C TYR A 246 7.92 1.11 -23.82
N THR A 247 9.22 0.90 -23.72
CA THR A 247 9.92 -0.21 -24.37
C THR A 247 9.57 -1.55 -23.70
N ALA A 248 9.94 -2.67 -24.32
CA ALA A 248 9.74 -4.00 -23.73
C ALA A 248 10.48 -4.16 -22.38
N ALA A 249 11.67 -3.58 -22.26
CA ALA A 249 12.45 -3.55 -21.01
C ALA A 249 11.77 -2.77 -19.88
N GLN A 250 10.81 -1.88 -20.21
CA GLN A 250 10.06 -1.07 -19.25
C GLN A 250 8.69 -1.70 -18.88
N THR A 251 8.49 -2.99 -19.16
CA THR A 251 7.22 -3.67 -18.86
C THR A 251 6.84 -3.59 -17.38
N ALA A 252 7.80 -3.81 -16.46
CA ALA A 252 7.55 -3.68 -15.03
C ALA A 252 7.11 -2.26 -14.63
N GLN A 253 7.69 -1.22 -15.24
CA GLN A 253 7.29 0.16 -15.03
C GLN A 253 5.86 0.41 -15.52
N HIS A 254 5.53 -0.04 -16.73
CA HIS A 254 4.17 0.05 -17.28
C HIS A 254 3.13 -0.61 -16.34
N LYS A 255 3.41 -1.84 -15.91
CA LYS A 255 2.53 -2.59 -15.00
C LYS A 255 2.35 -1.86 -13.66
N ALA A 256 3.44 -1.39 -13.05
CA ALA A 256 3.41 -0.63 -11.80
C ALA A 256 2.54 0.64 -11.90
N GLU A 257 2.71 1.43 -12.96
CA GLU A 257 1.92 2.64 -13.17
C GLU A 257 0.43 2.32 -13.42
N ALA A 258 0.12 1.22 -14.11
CA ALA A 258 -1.25 0.76 -14.32
C ALA A 258 -1.93 0.29 -13.02
N ILE A 259 -1.20 -0.39 -12.13
CA ILE A 259 -1.68 -0.82 -10.80
C ILE A 259 -2.06 0.40 -9.97
N VAL A 260 -1.17 1.39 -9.87
CA VAL A 260 -1.41 2.63 -9.10
C VAL A 260 -2.56 3.43 -9.69
N ALA A 261 -2.57 3.66 -11.01
CA ALA A 261 -3.59 4.48 -11.67
C ALA A 261 -5.02 3.92 -11.53
N ARG A 262 -5.16 2.61 -11.30
CA ARG A 262 -6.45 1.94 -11.12
C ARG A 262 -6.77 1.61 -9.66
N GLY A 263 -5.88 1.94 -8.73
CA GLY A 263 -6.04 1.62 -7.31
C GLY A 263 -6.13 0.12 -7.06
N HIS A 264 -5.35 -0.70 -7.77
CA HIS A 264 -5.26 -2.12 -7.49
C HIS A 264 -4.44 -2.36 -6.21
N THR A 265 -5.01 -3.16 -5.31
CA THR A 265 -4.43 -3.49 -4.00
C THR A 265 -3.59 -4.76 -4.02
N HIS A 266 -3.78 -5.60 -5.03
CA HIS A 266 -3.09 -6.88 -5.19
C HIS A 266 -2.75 -7.10 -6.67
N PHE A 267 -1.57 -7.62 -6.96
CA PHE A 267 -1.13 -7.98 -8.32
C PHE A 267 -0.37 -9.31 -8.33
N ILE A 268 -0.68 -10.18 -9.30
CA ILE A 268 0.01 -11.45 -9.49
C ILE A 268 0.82 -11.39 -10.79
N GLU A 269 2.12 -11.57 -10.67
CA GLU A 269 3.11 -11.51 -11.75
C GLU A 269 3.76 -12.89 -11.91
N SER A 270 4.03 -13.33 -13.14
CA SER A 270 4.65 -14.63 -13.42
C SER A 270 6.18 -14.54 -13.45
N ASP A 271 6.74 -13.38 -13.82
CA ASP A 271 8.17 -13.14 -13.88
C ASP A 271 8.72 -12.60 -12.54
N ALA A 272 9.66 -13.30 -11.92
CA ALA A 272 10.19 -12.95 -10.61
C ALA A 272 10.89 -11.57 -10.59
N ILE A 273 11.58 -11.19 -11.68
CA ILE A 273 12.30 -9.93 -11.76
C ILE A 273 11.32 -8.77 -11.92
N GLN A 274 10.30 -8.93 -12.76
CA GLN A 274 9.21 -7.95 -12.88
C GLN A 274 8.45 -7.82 -11.56
N ALA A 275 8.17 -8.94 -10.86
CA ALA A 275 7.48 -8.92 -9.58
C ALA A 275 8.26 -8.08 -8.55
N LEU A 276 9.59 -8.26 -8.49
CA LEU A 276 10.48 -7.49 -7.63
C LEU A 276 10.48 -6.01 -7.99
N GLU A 277 10.63 -5.66 -9.28
CA GLU A 277 10.62 -4.26 -9.74
C GLU A 277 9.28 -3.57 -9.52
N ILE A 278 8.16 -4.28 -9.69
CA ILE A 278 6.82 -3.77 -9.42
C ILE A 278 6.66 -3.55 -7.91
N ALA A 279 7.05 -4.50 -7.07
CA ALA A 279 6.98 -4.38 -5.61
C ALA A 279 7.75 -3.17 -5.08
N ARG A 280 8.92 -2.87 -5.67
CA ARG A 280 9.73 -1.69 -5.31
C ARG A 280 9.05 -0.37 -5.65
N ARG A 281 8.19 -0.36 -6.68
CA ARG A 281 7.51 0.85 -7.18
C ARG A 281 6.12 1.05 -6.57
N VAL A 282 5.44 -0.04 -6.23
CA VAL A 282 4.05 -0.02 -5.76
C VAL A 282 3.99 -0.50 -4.30
N THR A 283 4.52 0.31 -3.40
CA THR A 283 4.66 -0.07 -1.97
C THR A 283 3.33 -0.24 -1.23
N VAL A 284 2.22 0.26 -1.78
CA VAL A 284 0.88 0.10 -1.19
C VAL A 284 0.21 -1.24 -1.53
N ALA A 285 0.47 -1.77 -2.73
CA ALA A 285 -0.15 -3.01 -3.21
C ALA A 285 0.63 -4.23 -2.74
N ARG A 286 -0.05 -5.36 -2.56
CA ARG A 286 0.61 -6.66 -2.37
C ARG A 286 0.96 -7.23 -3.74
N ILE A 287 2.25 -7.50 -3.95
CA ILE A 287 2.73 -8.12 -5.18
C ILE A 287 3.05 -9.58 -4.90
N PHE A 288 2.57 -10.47 -5.77
CA PHE A 288 2.84 -11.90 -5.70
C PHE A 288 3.58 -12.35 -6.95
N TRP A 289 4.60 -13.16 -6.76
CA TRP A 289 5.19 -13.94 -7.84
C TRP A 289 4.51 -15.31 -7.91
N TRP A 290 3.93 -15.64 -9.05
CA TRP A 290 3.39 -16.95 -9.35
C TRP A 290 4.44 -17.79 -10.09
N ASN A 291 4.93 -18.84 -9.43
CA ASN A 291 5.94 -19.72 -10.02
C ASN A 291 5.34 -20.88 -10.85
N GLY A 292 4.05 -20.81 -11.19
CA GLY A 292 3.31 -21.89 -11.84
C GLY A 292 2.60 -22.85 -10.87
N THR A 293 2.90 -22.79 -9.57
CA THR A 293 2.30 -23.69 -8.56
C THR A 293 1.82 -22.97 -7.29
N THR A 294 2.56 -21.96 -6.84
CA THR A 294 2.30 -21.24 -5.61
C THR A 294 2.53 -19.75 -5.83
N ALA A 295 1.72 -18.92 -5.17
CA ALA A 295 1.93 -17.48 -5.09
C ALA A 295 2.86 -17.15 -3.91
N LEU A 296 3.99 -16.53 -4.18
CA LEU A 296 4.94 -16.05 -3.17
C LEU A 296 4.78 -14.54 -3.01
N SER A 297 4.57 -14.08 -1.78
CA SER A 297 4.50 -12.63 -1.50
C SER A 297 5.88 -12.00 -1.66
N ILE A 298 5.95 -10.94 -2.45
CA ILE A 298 7.19 -10.20 -2.72
C ILE A 298 7.19 -8.88 -1.97
N TYR A 299 8.27 -8.64 -1.22
CA TYR A 299 8.56 -7.38 -0.56
C TYR A 299 9.92 -6.89 -1.05
N ALA A 300 9.97 -5.68 -1.61
CA ALA A 300 11.17 -5.12 -2.24
C ALA A 300 11.37 -3.68 -1.75
N ASN A 301 11.85 -3.55 -0.52
CA ASN A 301 12.07 -2.24 0.09
C ASN A 301 13.54 -1.83 -0.10
N GLU A 302 13.79 -0.56 -0.41
CA GLU A 302 15.15 -0.04 -0.46
C GLU A 302 15.71 0.04 0.97
N ALA A 303 16.89 -0.56 1.19
CA ALA A 303 17.60 -0.37 2.44
C ALA A 303 18.04 1.11 2.54
N PRO A 304 17.92 1.75 3.73
CA PRO A 304 18.63 2.99 3.99
C PRO A 304 20.10 2.80 3.61
N ARG A 305 20.73 3.79 2.95
CA ARG A 305 22.09 3.67 2.40
C ARG A 305 22.97 2.82 3.31
N LEU A 306 23.38 1.65 2.81
CA LEU A 306 24.36 0.78 3.45
C LEU A 306 25.70 1.50 3.43
N THR A 307 25.85 2.48 4.32
CA THR A 307 27.11 3.16 4.54
C THR A 307 27.93 2.14 5.31
N LEU A 308 28.78 1.40 4.59
CA LEU A 308 29.79 0.55 5.20
C LEU A 308 30.64 1.47 6.08
N VAL A 309 30.50 1.31 7.40
CA VAL A 309 31.38 1.93 8.40
C VAL A 309 32.73 1.23 8.33
#